data_AF-A0AAW2VEV9-F1
#
_entry.id   AF-A0AAW2VEV9-F1
#
_cell.length_a   1.000
_cell.length_b   1.000
_cell.length_c   1.000
_cell.angle_alpha   90.00
_cell.angle_beta   90.00
_cell.angle_gamma   90.00
#
_symmetry.space_group_name_H-M   'P 1'
#
loop_
_entity.id
_entity.type
_entity.pdbx_description
1 polymer ?
#
loop_
_entity_poly.entity_id
_entity_poly.type
_entity_poly.pdbx_seq_one_letter_code
_entity_poly.pdbx_strand_id
1 'polypeptide(L)' 'MGIPVVDFSKVDGKERADTLALIDHYCQEWGFFQLINHGISEELLDRVKKVATECYKLEREAGFKNSNQSNC' A
#
# COMPACT_ATOMS: atom_id res chain seq x y z
N MET A 1 19.47 1.69 -0.44
CA MET A 1 18.43 2.72 -0.69
C MET A 1 17.18 2.27 0.06
N GLY A 2 16.56 3.14 0.86
CA GLY A 2 15.37 2.81 1.65
C GLY A 2 14.11 3.41 1.03
N ILE A 3 12.96 2.80 1.26
CA ILE A 3 11.65 3.32 0.81
C ILE A 3 11.32 4.57 1.66
N PRO A 4 10.84 5.68 1.07
CA PRO A 4 10.46 6.87 1.83
C PRO A 4 9.29 6.56 2.76
N VAL A 5 9.32 7.11 3.97
CA VAL A 5 8.27 6.92 4.98
C VAL A 5 7.63 8.26 5.31
N VAL A 6 6.30 8.30 5.33
CA VAL A 6 5.50 9.48 5.65
C VAL A 6 4.66 9.20 6.89
N ASP A 7 4.81 10.03 7.93
CA ASP A 7 3.96 10.01 9.12
C ASP A 7 2.67 10.79 8.85
N PHE A 8 1.56 10.06 8.71
CA PHE A 8 0.27 10.64 8.34
C PHE A 8 -0.43 11.34 9.49
N SER A 9 -0.04 11.09 10.74
CA SER A 9 -0.60 11.78 11.91
C SER A 9 -0.38 13.30 11.86
N LYS A 10 0.63 13.74 11.10
CA LYS A 10 0.99 15.15 10.92
C LYS A 10 0.06 15.92 9.97
N VAL A 11 -0.77 15.21 9.19
CA VAL A 11 -1.71 15.82 8.24
C VAL A 11 -2.83 16.58 8.94
N ASP A 12 -3.22 16.16 10.15
CA ASP A 12 -4.26 16.84 10.95
C ASP A 12 -3.69 17.93 11.88
N GLY A 13 -2.38 18.21 11.78
CA GLY A 13 -1.65 19.11 12.66
C GLY A 13 -1.14 20.40 11.99
N LYS A 14 -0.26 21.09 12.70
CA LYS A 14 0.42 22.30 12.20
C LYS A 14 1.33 22.02 10.99
N GLU A 15 1.84 20.80 10.89
CA GLU A 15 2.73 20.32 9.82
C GLU A 15 1.98 19.85 8.57
N ARG A 16 0.67 20.13 8.46
CA ARG A 16 -0.16 19.67 7.34
C ARG A 16 0.40 20.10 5.98
N ALA A 17 0.78 21.37 5.83
CA ALA A 17 1.27 21.90 4.56
C ALA A 17 2.58 21.20 4.13
N ASP A 18 3.52 21.06 5.06
CA ASP A 18 4.82 20.43 4.80
C ASP A 18 4.65 18.92 4.49
N THR A 19 3.77 18.24 5.23
CA THR A 19 3.49 16.81 5.01
C THR A 19 2.85 16.57 3.63
N LEU A 20 1.93 17.44 3.20
CA LEU A 20 1.32 17.33 1.88
C LEU A 20 2.32 17.66 0.75
N ALA A 21 3.20 18.64 0.96
CA ALA A 21 4.28 18.94 0.01
C ALA A 21 5.26 17.77 -0.12
N LEU A 22 5.55 17.08 0.98
CA LEU A 22 6.38 15.88 0.97
C LEU A 22 5.73 14.73 0.18
N ILE A 23 4.42 14.52 0.35
CA ILE A 23 3.66 13.53 -0.41
C ILE A 23 3.70 13.85 -1.91
N ASP A 24 3.48 15.10 -2.30
CA ASP A 24 3.57 15.54 -3.71
C ASP A 24 4.96 15.25 -4.30
N HIS A 25 6.01 15.61 -3.57
CA HIS A 25 7.39 15.33 -3.98
C HIS A 25 7.67 13.83 -4.15
N TYR A 26 7.23 13.00 -3.19
CA TYR A 26 7.43 11.55 -3.29
C TYR A 26 6.59 10.90 -4.39
N CYS A 27 5.39 11.42 -4.69
CA CYS A 27 4.62 10.99 -5.84
C CYS A 27 5.36 11.26 -7.16
N GLN A 28 6.05 12.39 -7.28
CA GLN A 28 6.75 12.79 -8.51
C GLN A 28 8.09 12.07 -8.69
N GLU A 29 8.91 12.01 -7.64
CA GLU A 29 10.29 11.52 -7.74
C GLU A 29 10.44 10.02 -7.48
N TRP A 30 9.64 9.47 -6.56
CA TRP A 30 9.74 8.06 -6.16
C TRP A 30 8.65 7.18 -6.79
N GLY A 31 7.46 7.74 -7.01
CA GLY A 31 6.28 7.01 -7.48
C GLY A 31 5.61 6.14 -6.41
N PHE A 32 6.24 5.93 -5.25
CA PHE A 32 5.65 5.26 -4.09
C PHE A 32 6.38 5.62 -2.78
N PHE A 33 5.69 5.43 -1.66
CA PHE A 33 6.19 5.63 -0.30
C PHE A 33 5.39 4.79 0.70
N GLN A 34 5.92 4.61 1.89
CA GLN A 34 5.25 3.93 2.99
C GLN A 34 4.57 4.94 3.92
N LEU A 35 3.30 4.69 4.23
CA LEU A 35 2.54 5.50 5.17
C LEU A 35 2.57 4.84 6.56
N ILE A 36 2.83 5.62 7.61
CA ILE A 36 2.69 5.19 9.01
C ILE A 36 1.71 6.10 9.76
N ASN A 37 1.19 5.62 10.89
CA ASN A 37 0.22 6.35 11.74
C ASN A 37 -1.01 6.87 10.96
N HIS A 38 -1.47 6.10 9.98
CA HIS A 38 -2.59 6.47 9.10
C HIS A 38 -3.99 6.27 9.72
N GLY A 39 -4.06 5.87 10.99
CA GLY A 39 -5.31 5.69 11.73
C GLY A 39 -6.14 4.47 11.33
N ILE A 40 -5.64 3.61 10.43
CA ILE A 40 -6.31 2.36 10.04
C ILE A 40 -5.82 1.26 10.98
N SER A 41 -6.77 0.54 11.59
CA SER A 41 -6.47 -0.59 12.48
C SER A 41 -5.68 -1.69 11.76
N GLU A 42 -4.62 -2.17 12.39
CA GLU A 42 -3.83 -3.31 11.91
C GLU A 42 -4.70 -4.58 11.79
N GLU A 43 -5.64 -4.80 12.72
CA GLU A 43 -6.58 -5.92 12.67
C GLU A 43 -7.44 -5.88 11.40
N LEU A 44 -7.89 -4.68 10.99
CA LEU A 44 -8.64 -4.51 9.75
C LEU A 44 -7.79 -4.86 8.53
N LEU A 45 -6.54 -4.39 8.49
CA LEU A 45 -5.62 -4.69 7.39
C LEU A 45 -5.35 -6.20 7.28
N ASP A 46 -5.17 -6.89 8.41
CA ASP A 46 -4.95 -8.32 8.44
C ASP A 46 -6.18 -9.12 8.00
N ARG A 47 -7.38 -8.69 8.42
CA ARG A 47 -8.64 -9.27 7.93
C ARG A 47 -8.81 -9.10 6.42
N VAL A 48 -8.51 -7.92 5.88
CA VAL A 48 -8.57 -7.66 4.43
C VAL A 48 -7.58 -8.56 3.68
N LYS A 49 -6.33 -8.66 4.16
CA LYS A 49 -5.33 -9.56 3.56
C LYS A 49 -5.78 -11.02 3.58
N LYS A 50 -6.37 -11.47 4.70
CA LYS A 50 -6.89 -12.83 4.85
C LYS A 50 -7.98 -13.12 3.83
N VAL A 51 -9.02 -12.28 3.78
CA VAL A 51 -10.14 -12.46 2.84
C VAL A 51 -9.67 -12.41 1.40
N ALA A 52 -8.82 -11.44 1.03
CA ALA A 52 -8.28 -11.34 -0.33
C ALA A 52 -7.49 -12.60 -0.73
N THR A 53 -6.71 -13.15 0.20
CA THR A 53 -5.95 -14.39 0.01
C THR A 53 -6.88 -15.60 -0.15
N GLU A 54 -7.91 -15.70 0.67
CA GLU A 54 -8.91 -16.79 0.60
C GLU A 54 -9.69 -16.74 -0.72
N CYS A 55 -10.16 -15.55 -1.14
CA CYS A 55 -10.80 -15.35 -2.43
C CYS A 55 -9.88 -15.75 -3.59
N TYR A 56 -8.60 -15.35 -3.57
CA TYR A 56 -7.65 -15.75 -4.60
C TYR A 56 -7.49 -17.27 -4.69
N LYS A 57 -7.32 -17.95 -3.55
CA LYS A 57 -7.17 -19.40 -3.47
C LYS A 57 -8.39 -20.15 -4.02
N LEU A 58 -9.59 -19.69 -3.64
CA LEU A 58 -10.84 -20.34 -4.06
C LEU A 58 -11.16 -20.11 -5.53
N GLU A 59 -10.99 -18.88 -6.03
CA GLU A 59 -11.55 -18.49 -7.33
C GLU A 59 -10.51 -18.43 -8.46
N ARG A 60 -9.27 -18.08 -8.15
CA ARG A 60 -8.29 -17.67 -9.16
C ARG A 60 -7.07 -18.57 -9.25
N GLU A 61 -6.71 -19.27 -8.17
CA GLU A 61 -5.46 -20.00 -8.08
C GLU A 61 -5.33 -21.12 -9.13
N ALA A 62 -6.37 -21.90 -9.37
CA ALA A 62 -6.35 -22.96 -10.38
C ALA A 62 -6.17 -22.38 -11.80
N GLY A 63 -6.90 -21.32 -12.14
CA GLY A 63 -6.76 -20.63 -13.42
C GLY A 63 -5.39 -19.96 -13.59
N PHE A 64 -4.86 -19.37 -12.53
CA PHE A 64 -3.53 -18.78 -12.52
C PHE A 64 -2.43 -19.83 -12.73
N LYS A 65 -2.50 -20.97 -12.05
CA LYS A 65 -1.55 -22.08 -12.22
C LYS A 65 -1.57 -22.70 -13.62
N ASN A 66 -2.73 -22.66 -14.28
CA ASN A 66 -2.91 -23.14 -15.65
C ASN A 66 -2.68 -22.05 -16.71
N SER A 67 -2.29 -20.84 -16.30
CA SER A 67 -1.99 -19.78 -17.25
C SER A 67 -0.65 -20.07 -17.94
N ASN A 68 -0.62 -19.92 -19.25
CA ASN A 68 0.62 -20.06 -20.01
C ASN A 68 1.56 -18.92 -19.59
N GLN A 69 2.82 -19.24 -19.32
CA GLN A 69 3.85 -18.21 -19.33
C GLN A 69 3.91 -17.63 -20.73
N SER A 70 3.46 -16.38 -20.87
CA SER A 70 3.87 -15.56 -22.01
C SER A 70 5.39 -15.45 -21.91
N ASN A 71 6.11 -16.10 -22.82
CA ASN A 71 7.52 -15.78 -23.04
C ASN A 71 7.57 -14.29 -23.40
N CYS A 72 8.01 -13.46 -22.46
CA CYS A 72 8.49 -12.12 -22.77
C CYS A 72 9.83 -12.23 -23.51
#